data_AF-A0A814LPD0-F1
#
_entry.id   AF-A0A814LPD0-F1
#
_cell.length_a   1.000
_cell.length_b   1.000
_cell.length_c   1.000
_cell.angle_alpha   90.00
_cell.angle_beta   90.00
_cell.angle_gamma   90.00
#
_symmetry.space_group_name_H-M   'P 1'
#
loop_
_entity.id
_entity.type
_entity.pdbx_description
1 polymer ?
#
loop_
_entity_poly.entity_id
_entity_poly.type
_entity_poly.pdbx_seq_one_letter_code
_entity_poly.pdbx_strand_id
1 'polypeptide(L)'
;MLRKYGWDAEKGLGKNNQGMKTALKPVLKFDTRGVGCNQKDEYSSEFKWWEYSYNRAAKKLSQTLEQSDNEERKEKKRKHKEDNEEEKQSSKKSIYSRFEKSSVLMGNKEESLRIEKEAVVSEINTSSIPTDDELLRICGGRTAHKGARHGIHMNGKLQRLQEQEERIFSSSSENLVEQIIMSLRRVAIFGVVSFNRVAKQIKTALPYALGTATAVTYYYIQSPFNKHHAAMLDILHLTPASLDTDVSENYPDKPSESFMAESITNGDILKKGSNVYRQRMEIFILKLQKQLCHSLEQCEAKTNSEIRFKVDRWTRPEGGGGITCVMQNGEVLESAGVNISVVHGKLPAQAVEQMRARGHQFAARNVPLEFFAAGISSVIHPRNPYVPTLHFNYRYFELIDADGKVHWWYGGGTDMTPYYLNENDCKHFHLTLKKACDKHDHSYYPKFKKWCDDYFNITFRHNERRGIGGIFFDDLNQPNQEECFSFVKDCANTVIPSYIPVVQSNYQRSYTTEERDWQLLRRGRYAEFNLVLDRGTKFGLQTPGSRIESILMSLPPVAKWKYAWDYKADSPEMKLMKVLKEPREWV
;
A
#
# COMPACT_ATOMS: atom_id res chain seq x y z
N MET A 1 55.61 16.44 16.07
CA MET A 1 55.10 16.78 14.72
C MET A 1 54.40 18.15 14.69
N LEU A 2 53.48 18.46 15.62
CA LEU A 2 52.72 19.74 15.60
C LEU A 2 53.49 20.98 16.12
N ARG A 3 54.52 20.83 16.97
CA ARG A 3 55.36 21.95 17.44
C ARG A 3 55.98 22.79 16.32
N LYS A 4 56.27 22.18 15.16
CA LYS A 4 56.83 22.87 13.98
C LYS A 4 55.88 23.91 13.38
N TYR A 5 54.59 23.82 13.70
CA TYR A 5 53.54 24.74 13.25
C TYR A 5 53.07 25.71 14.36
N GLY A 6 53.87 25.89 15.43
CA GLY A 6 53.58 26.85 16.52
C GLY A 6 52.64 26.32 17.61
N TRP A 7 52.46 25.01 17.70
CA TRP A 7 51.55 24.37 18.66
C TRP A 7 52.26 23.85 19.93
N ASP A 8 51.87 24.38 21.09
CA ASP A 8 52.35 23.92 22.40
C ASP A 8 51.55 22.72 22.93
N ALA A 9 52.22 21.85 23.70
CA ALA A 9 51.68 20.55 24.13
C ALA A 9 50.44 20.64 25.06
N GLU A 10 50.15 21.80 25.62
CA GLU A 10 49.02 22.02 26.55
C GLU A 10 47.87 22.85 25.94
N LYS A 11 48.01 23.26 24.66
CA LYS A 11 47.01 24.05 23.93
C LYS A 11 46.14 23.14 23.06
N GLY A 12 44.82 23.38 23.08
CA GLY A 12 43.84 22.52 22.41
C GLY A 12 43.70 22.80 20.91
N LEU A 13 43.58 21.78 20.04
CA LEU A 13 43.64 21.96 18.58
C LEU A 13 42.65 23.02 17.98
N GLY A 14 43.13 23.89 17.07
CA GLY A 14 42.34 24.96 16.43
C GLY A 14 42.93 26.38 16.54
N LYS A 15 42.58 27.28 15.60
CA LYS A 15 43.14 28.64 15.47
C LYS A 15 43.13 29.48 16.77
N ASN A 16 42.16 29.23 17.66
CA ASN A 16 41.98 29.94 18.93
C ASN A 16 42.29 29.07 20.17
N ASN A 17 42.97 27.93 20.01
CA ASN A 17 43.34 27.00 21.07
C ASN A 17 42.19 26.33 21.86
N GLN A 18 40.99 26.24 21.26
CA GLN A 18 39.75 25.79 21.92
C GLN A 18 39.48 24.27 21.82
N GLY A 19 40.28 23.52 21.06
CA GLY A 19 40.01 22.09 20.82
C GLY A 19 40.45 21.17 21.94
N MET A 20 40.34 19.86 21.69
CA MET A 20 40.78 18.85 22.65
C MET A 20 42.29 18.89 22.85
N LYS A 21 42.70 18.96 24.13
CA LYS A 21 44.10 18.95 24.56
C LYS A 21 44.70 17.55 24.61
N THR A 22 43.87 16.52 24.74
CA THR A 22 44.28 15.12 24.91
C THR A 22 44.01 14.29 23.65
N ALA A 23 44.94 13.38 23.33
CA ALA A 23 44.76 12.46 22.22
C ALA A 23 43.60 11.48 22.52
N LEU A 24 42.73 11.25 21.53
CA LEU A 24 41.70 10.22 21.61
C LEU A 24 42.38 8.85 21.65
N LYS A 25 42.24 8.13 22.77
CA LYS A 25 42.67 6.73 22.86
C LYS A 25 41.52 5.84 22.37
N PRO A 26 41.72 5.02 21.32
CA PRO A 26 40.70 4.05 20.92
C PRO A 26 40.58 3.00 22.03
N VAL A 27 39.36 2.78 22.50
CA VAL A 27 39.03 1.67 23.40
C VAL A 27 38.37 0.60 22.55
N LEU A 28 38.99 -0.58 22.49
CA LEU A 28 38.45 -1.71 21.75
C LEU A 28 37.33 -2.36 22.55
N LYS A 29 36.14 -2.46 21.94
CA LYS A 29 34.97 -3.12 22.50
C LYS A 29 34.81 -4.48 21.82
N PHE A 30 34.91 -5.55 22.60
CA PHE A 30 34.87 -6.93 22.11
C PHE A 30 33.57 -7.66 22.48
N ASP A 31 32.46 -6.94 22.63
CA ASP A 31 31.14 -7.56 22.77
C ASP A 31 30.37 -7.50 21.45
N THR A 32 29.38 -8.38 21.30
CA THR A 32 28.49 -8.44 20.12
C THR A 32 27.42 -7.34 20.13
N ARG A 33 27.50 -6.39 21.07
CA ARG A 33 26.47 -5.37 21.30
C ARG A 33 26.87 -4.07 20.59
N GLY A 34 25.88 -3.40 20.01
CA GLY A 34 26.08 -2.18 19.23
C GLY A 34 26.89 -1.08 19.95
N VAL A 35 27.52 -0.22 19.16
CA VAL A 35 28.29 0.94 19.64
C VAL A 35 27.35 1.90 20.37
N GLY A 36 27.61 2.17 21.66
CA GLY A 36 26.82 3.12 22.49
C GLY A 36 26.00 2.51 23.63
N CYS A 37 25.93 1.19 23.76
CA CYS A 37 25.26 0.54 24.89
C CYS A 37 26.17 0.47 26.13
N ASN A 38 25.73 1.03 27.27
CA ASN A 38 26.42 1.02 28.56
C ASN A 38 25.73 0.06 29.54
N GLN A 39 26.53 -0.74 30.25
CA GLN A 39 26.07 -1.84 31.11
C GLN A 39 25.25 -1.40 32.33
N LYS A 40 25.31 -0.12 32.70
CA LYS A 40 24.54 0.45 33.83
C LYS A 40 23.08 0.76 33.46
N ASP A 41 22.75 0.83 32.18
CA ASP A 41 21.43 1.25 31.70
C ASP A 41 20.47 0.05 31.53
N GLU A 42 20.95 -1.18 31.78
CA GLU A 42 20.24 -2.43 31.48
C GLU A 42 19.36 -2.97 32.62
N TYR A 43 19.34 -2.32 33.80
CA TYR A 43 18.58 -2.81 34.97
C TYR A 43 17.46 -1.87 35.47
N SER A 44 17.12 -0.81 34.74
CA SER A 44 15.91 -0.04 35.04
C SER A 44 14.98 -0.02 33.83
N SER A 45 13.82 -0.65 33.98
CA SER A 45 12.67 -0.53 33.06
C SER A 45 12.13 0.90 32.93
N GLU A 46 12.76 1.88 33.60
CA GLU A 46 12.44 3.30 33.53
C GLU A 46 13.43 4.13 32.69
N PHE A 47 14.57 3.58 32.25
CA PHE A 47 15.53 4.37 31.46
C PHE A 47 15.12 4.50 29.99
N LYS A 48 14.36 5.56 29.69
CA LYS A 48 14.00 5.97 28.33
C LYS A 48 15.17 6.73 27.70
N TRP A 49 16.06 6.02 27.02
CA TRP A 49 17.26 6.58 26.39
C TRP A 49 16.99 7.80 25.47
N TRP A 50 15.81 7.84 24.82
CA TRP A 50 15.39 8.95 23.96
C TRP A 50 15.08 10.21 24.76
N GLU A 51 14.45 10.06 25.94
CA GLU A 51 14.14 11.15 26.86
C GLU A 51 15.42 11.73 27.45
N TYR A 52 16.36 10.87 27.85
CA TYR A 52 17.69 11.28 28.28
C TYR A 52 18.45 12.06 27.20
N SER A 53 18.41 11.58 25.95
CA SER A 53 19.08 12.23 24.82
C SER A 53 18.47 13.58 24.47
N TYR A 54 17.14 13.67 24.48
CA TYR A 54 16.41 14.92 24.29
C TYR A 54 16.71 15.93 25.40
N ASN A 55 16.61 15.52 26.67
CA ASN A 55 16.86 16.39 27.81
C ASN A 55 18.31 16.88 27.85
N ARG A 56 19.28 16.04 27.48
CA ARG A 56 20.68 16.44 27.38
C ARG A 56 20.92 17.45 26.25
N ALA A 57 20.23 17.33 25.12
CA ALA A 57 20.29 18.28 24.03
C ALA A 57 19.64 19.62 24.40
N ALA A 58 18.45 19.59 25.02
CA ALA A 58 17.75 20.76 25.52
C ALA A 58 18.61 21.54 26.54
N LYS A 59 19.20 20.84 27.52
CA LYS A 59 20.04 21.47 28.56
C LYS A 59 21.29 22.15 28.00
N LYS A 60 21.87 21.60 26.92
CA LYS A 60 22.99 22.25 26.20
C LYS A 60 22.55 23.52 25.48
N LEU A 61 21.34 23.56 24.93
CA LEU A 61 20.76 24.76 24.33
C LEU A 61 20.48 25.83 25.40
N SER A 62 19.95 25.44 26.56
CA SER A 62 19.71 26.34 27.70
C SER A 62 21.01 26.98 28.23
N GLN A 63 22.09 26.22 28.34
CA GLN A 63 23.40 26.74 28.78
C GLN A 63 24.03 27.70 27.77
N THR A 64 23.67 27.58 26.49
CA THR A 64 24.13 28.51 25.44
C THR A 64 23.41 29.86 25.55
N LEU A 65 22.15 29.86 26.01
CA LEU A 65 21.36 31.08 26.30
C LEU A 65 21.90 31.87 27.50
N GLU A 66 22.37 31.20 28.56
CA GLU A 66 22.97 31.87 29.73
C GLU A 66 24.35 32.50 29.42
N GLN A 67 25.04 32.04 28.37
CA GLN A 67 26.31 32.61 27.92
C GLN A 67 26.12 33.79 26.97
N SER A 68 25.03 33.85 26.20
CA SER A 68 24.70 35.03 25.37
C SER A 68 24.07 36.18 26.16
N ASP A 69 23.36 35.89 27.26
CA ASP A 69 22.71 36.92 28.10
C ASP A 69 23.67 37.58 29.12
N ASN A 70 24.90 37.09 29.25
CA ASN A 70 25.90 37.66 30.17
C ASN A 70 26.75 38.82 29.57
N GLU A 71 26.57 39.15 28.29
CA GLU A 71 27.18 40.35 27.69
C GLU A 71 26.26 41.58 27.68
N GLU A 72 24.96 41.44 27.99
CA GLU A 72 23.99 42.56 27.90
C GLU A 72 23.19 42.90 29.17
N ARG A 73 23.50 42.32 30.34
CA ARG A 73 22.87 42.71 31.63
C ARG A 73 23.87 43.17 32.69
N LYS A 74 24.65 44.19 32.33
CA LYS A 74 25.27 45.14 33.27
C LYS A 74 24.49 46.46 33.36
N GLU A 75 23.17 46.43 33.27
CA GLU A 75 22.37 47.59 33.67
C GLU A 75 20.94 47.16 34.01
N LYS A 76 20.39 47.74 35.08
CA LYS A 76 19.02 47.56 35.58
C LYS A 76 18.73 46.31 36.43
N LYS A 77 19.52 46.10 37.49
CA LYS A 77 18.96 45.63 38.77
C LYS A 77 18.57 46.85 39.62
N ARG A 78 17.32 47.29 39.51
CA ARG A 78 16.64 48.12 40.51
C ARG A 78 15.15 48.21 40.18
N LYS A 79 14.36 47.36 40.83
CA LYS A 79 13.09 47.69 41.53
C LYS A 79 12.09 46.53 41.51
N HIS A 80 11.50 46.36 42.68
CA HIS A 80 10.25 45.70 43.01
C HIS A 80 10.15 44.17 42.97
N LYS A 81 10.49 43.64 44.15
CA LYS A 81 9.76 42.62 44.90
C LYS A 81 8.34 43.11 45.24
N GLU A 82 7.43 42.15 45.41
CA GLU A 82 6.09 42.22 46.03
C GLU A 82 4.94 42.74 45.13
N ASP A 83 4.10 41.81 44.64
CA ASP A 83 2.72 41.64 45.14
C ASP A 83 1.95 40.49 44.45
N ASN A 84 1.08 39.86 45.24
CA ASN A 84 -0.10 39.05 44.92
C ASN A 84 0.02 37.53 44.64
N GLU A 85 -0.20 36.78 45.71
CA GLU A 85 -1.09 35.61 45.73
C GLU A 85 -2.53 36.02 45.39
N GLU A 86 -3.18 35.34 44.43
CA GLU A 86 -4.44 34.58 44.62
C GLU A 86 -5.08 34.16 43.28
N GLU A 87 -5.71 32.98 43.32
CA GLU A 87 -6.68 32.39 42.39
C GLU A 87 -6.25 31.95 40.96
N LYS A 88 -6.02 30.64 40.80
CA LYS A 88 -7.06 29.73 40.23
C LYS A 88 -6.58 28.27 40.17
N GLN A 89 -7.30 27.42 40.92
CA GLN A 89 -7.39 25.99 40.64
C GLN A 89 -7.97 25.78 39.23
N SER A 90 -7.23 25.12 38.34
CA SER A 90 -7.83 24.17 37.40
C SER A 90 -6.78 23.16 36.93
N SER A 91 -7.24 21.92 36.82
CA SER A 91 -6.48 20.71 36.58
C SER A 91 -5.77 20.69 35.22
N LYS A 92 -4.44 20.56 35.21
CA LYS A 92 -3.69 20.16 34.02
C LYS A 92 -3.30 18.69 34.13
N LYS A 93 -4.15 17.82 33.60
CA LYS A 93 -3.83 16.42 33.31
C LYS A 93 -2.77 16.37 32.20
N SER A 94 -1.68 15.66 32.48
CA SER A 94 -0.66 15.28 31.49
C SER A 94 -1.26 14.44 30.36
N ILE A 95 -0.89 14.78 29.12
CA ILE A 95 -1.46 14.28 27.85
C ILE A 95 -1.18 12.79 27.58
N TYR A 96 -0.40 12.10 28.42
CA TYR A 96 0.03 10.71 28.19
C TYR A 96 -0.50 9.68 29.21
N SER A 97 -1.49 10.02 30.02
CA SER A 97 -2.00 9.13 31.09
C SER A 97 -3.01 8.06 30.64
N ARG A 98 -3.09 7.70 29.34
CA ARG A 98 -4.14 6.79 28.83
C ARG A 98 -3.61 5.66 27.95
N PHE A 99 -2.51 5.05 28.36
CA PHE A 99 -2.15 3.69 27.93
C PHE A 99 -2.46 2.73 29.08
N GLU A 100 -3.52 1.93 28.93
CA GLU A 100 -3.73 0.76 29.78
C GLU A 100 -2.65 -0.27 29.44
N LYS A 101 -1.97 -0.78 30.48
CA LYS A 101 -1.00 -1.86 30.36
C LYS A 101 -1.75 -3.18 30.17
N SER A 102 -1.50 -3.86 29.05
CA SER A 102 -1.86 -5.27 28.86
C SER A 102 -1.18 -6.14 29.91
N SER A 103 -1.94 -6.93 30.67
CA SER A 103 -1.45 -7.91 31.64
C SER A 103 -0.98 -9.20 30.94
N VAL A 104 0.04 -9.85 31.49
CA VAL A 104 0.51 -11.19 31.08
C VAL A 104 -0.02 -12.21 32.09
N LEU A 105 -0.75 -13.22 31.62
CA LEU A 105 -1.24 -14.34 32.41
C LEU A 105 -0.13 -15.40 32.55
N MET A 106 0.25 -15.71 33.79
CA MET A 106 1.00 -16.92 34.13
C MET A 106 0.29 -17.61 35.30
N GLY A 107 -0.21 -18.82 35.06
CA GLY A 107 -0.57 -19.84 36.07
C GLY A 107 -1.46 -19.42 37.24
N ASN A 108 -2.77 -19.63 37.09
CA ASN A 108 -3.80 -19.79 38.14
C ASN A 108 -3.52 -19.13 39.52
N LYS A 109 -3.65 -17.80 39.60
CA LYS A 109 -4.27 -17.03 40.71
C LYS A 109 -4.26 -15.53 40.37
N GLU A 110 -5.40 -14.85 40.51
CA GLU A 110 -5.47 -13.40 40.51
C GLU A 110 -5.07 -12.87 41.89
N GLU A 111 -4.02 -12.03 41.96
CA GLU A 111 -3.72 -11.24 43.15
C GLU A 111 -3.44 -9.79 42.73
N SER A 112 -4.27 -8.88 43.22
CA SER A 112 -4.14 -7.44 43.02
C SER A 112 -3.14 -6.85 44.01
N LEU A 113 -1.92 -6.57 43.58
CA LEU A 113 -0.96 -5.80 44.37
C LEU A 113 -1.13 -4.30 44.09
N ARG A 114 -1.73 -3.60 45.07
CA ARG A 114 -1.61 -2.15 45.24
C ARG A 114 -0.15 -1.83 45.58
N ILE A 115 0.53 -1.05 44.75
CA ILE A 115 1.80 -0.42 45.10
C ILE A 115 1.54 1.07 45.28
N GLU A 116 1.82 1.55 46.49
CA GLU A 116 1.74 2.94 46.91
C GLU A 116 2.71 3.82 46.12
N LYS A 117 2.27 5.04 45.79
CA LYS A 117 3.09 6.06 45.14
C LYS A 117 4.07 6.67 46.14
N GLU A 118 5.36 6.36 46.02
CA GLU A 118 6.40 7.29 46.45
C GLU A 118 6.84 8.14 45.25
N ALA A 119 6.46 9.42 45.31
CA ALA A 119 6.85 10.42 44.35
C ALA A 119 8.30 10.85 44.60
N VAL A 120 9.18 10.55 43.65
CA VAL A 120 10.41 11.35 43.45
C VAL A 120 10.31 11.97 42.06
N VAL A 121 9.39 12.93 41.93
CA VAL A 121 9.39 13.86 40.79
C VAL A 121 10.26 15.04 41.21
N SER A 122 11.48 15.09 40.72
CA SER A 122 12.22 16.35 40.70
C SER A 122 11.47 17.30 39.75
N GLU A 123 10.76 18.26 40.32
CA GLU A 123 10.10 19.34 39.59
C GLU A 123 11.11 20.06 38.69
N ILE A 124 10.94 19.98 37.38
CA ILE A 124 11.59 20.90 36.44
C ILE A 124 10.51 21.81 35.87
N ASN A 125 10.65 23.08 36.21
CA ASN A 125 9.81 24.20 35.84
C ASN A 125 9.76 24.38 34.30
N THR A 126 8.62 24.08 33.67
CA THR A 126 8.41 24.18 32.22
C THR A 126 8.14 25.61 31.73
N SER A 127 8.33 26.63 32.56
CA SER A 127 8.10 28.05 32.23
C SER A 127 9.19 28.72 31.38
N SER A 128 10.22 27.98 30.94
CA SER A 128 11.37 28.54 30.19
C SER A 128 11.61 27.90 28.81
N ILE A 129 10.55 27.39 28.15
CA ILE A 129 10.65 26.95 26.76
C ILE A 129 10.46 28.20 25.87
N PRO A 130 11.47 28.63 25.09
CA PRO A 130 11.34 29.79 24.21
C PRO A 130 10.26 29.55 23.16
N THR A 131 9.58 30.62 22.76
CA THR A 131 8.54 30.53 21.70
C THR A 131 9.15 30.12 20.35
N ASP A 132 8.34 29.56 19.44
CA ASP A 132 8.82 29.09 18.13
C ASP A 132 9.54 30.19 17.32
N ASP A 133 9.10 31.44 17.45
CA ASP A 133 9.74 32.61 16.81
C ASP A 133 11.09 32.97 17.44
N GLU A 134 11.26 32.76 18.75
CA GLU A 134 12.54 32.88 19.44
C GLU A 134 13.49 31.75 19.06
N LEU A 135 13.00 30.51 19.01
CA LEU A 135 13.77 29.35 18.56
C LEU A 135 14.26 29.51 17.13
N LEU A 136 13.43 30.07 16.25
CA LEU A 136 13.81 30.37 14.87
C LEU A 136 14.89 31.45 14.79
N ARG A 137 14.80 32.50 15.64
CA ARG A 137 15.80 33.57 15.74
C ARG A 137 17.14 33.05 16.26
N ILE A 138 17.12 32.25 17.33
CA ILE A 138 18.30 31.61 17.93
C ILE A 138 18.98 30.66 16.94
N CYS A 139 18.20 30.01 16.07
CA CYS A 139 18.71 29.16 15.00
C CYS A 139 19.13 29.93 13.73
N GLY A 140 19.16 31.27 13.76
CA GLY A 140 19.57 32.12 12.62
C GLY A 140 18.59 32.07 11.44
N GLY A 141 17.28 31.99 11.71
CA GLY A 141 16.22 31.89 10.70
C GLY A 141 15.93 30.47 10.19
N ARG A 142 16.35 29.43 10.93
CA ARG A 142 16.27 28.02 10.49
C ARG A 142 15.46 27.18 11.47
N THR A 143 14.84 26.10 10.97
CA THR A 143 14.11 25.15 11.83
C THR A 143 15.05 24.45 12.83
N ALA A 144 14.59 24.26 14.06
CA ALA A 144 15.38 23.73 15.17
C ALA A 144 16.10 22.40 14.85
N HIS A 145 15.48 21.54 14.02
CA HIS A 145 16.06 20.28 13.54
C HIS A 145 17.35 20.48 12.73
N LYS A 146 17.44 21.54 11.89
CA LYS A 146 18.64 21.82 11.08
C LYS A 146 19.77 22.43 11.92
N GLY A 147 19.44 23.27 12.91
CA GLY A 147 20.40 23.88 13.83
C GLY A 147 21.07 22.86 14.77
N ALA A 148 20.28 21.93 15.32
CA ALA A 148 20.77 20.88 16.22
C ALA A 148 21.68 19.85 15.52
N ARG A 149 21.40 19.52 14.25
CA ARG A 149 22.13 18.47 13.50
C ARG A 149 23.51 18.92 13.02
N HIS A 150 23.71 20.21 12.74
CA HIS A 150 24.96 20.74 12.15
C HIS A 150 25.78 21.61 13.10
N GLY A 151 25.22 21.99 14.24
CA GLY A 151 25.87 22.86 15.23
C GLY A 151 25.85 24.32 14.79
N ILE A 152 25.40 25.20 15.69
CA ILE A 152 25.19 26.64 15.43
C ILE A 152 26.51 27.37 15.05
N HIS A 153 27.67 26.81 15.39
CA HIS A 153 28.99 27.43 15.15
C HIS A 153 29.76 26.91 13.92
N MET A 154 29.23 25.99 13.11
CA MET A 154 29.96 25.40 11.97
C MET A 154 29.82 26.19 10.66
N ASN A 155 30.04 27.52 10.72
CA ASN A 155 29.81 28.46 9.63
C ASN A 155 30.57 28.11 8.33
N GLY A 156 31.82 27.62 8.43
CA GLY A 156 32.63 27.31 7.24
C GLY A 156 32.19 26.07 6.45
N LYS A 157 31.50 25.10 7.08
CA LYS A 157 30.95 23.94 6.35
C LYS A 157 29.63 24.27 5.67
N LEU A 158 28.87 25.20 6.26
CA LEU A 158 27.62 25.70 5.72
C LEU A 158 27.85 26.63 4.53
N GLN A 159 28.86 27.50 4.59
CA GLN A 159 29.25 28.36 3.47
C GLN A 159 29.66 27.54 2.23
N ARG A 160 30.36 26.41 2.43
CA ARG A 160 30.70 25.50 1.33
C ARG A 160 29.48 24.80 0.72
N LEU A 161 28.47 24.48 1.53
CA LEU A 161 27.23 23.89 1.02
C LEU A 161 26.42 24.93 0.24
N GLN A 162 26.38 26.17 0.72
CA GLN A 162 25.71 27.27 0.04
C GLN A 162 26.41 27.63 -1.29
N GLU A 163 27.74 27.69 -1.31
CA GLU A 163 28.52 27.83 -2.55
C GLU A 163 28.31 26.64 -3.51
N GLN A 164 28.13 25.42 -2.98
CA GLN A 164 27.85 24.24 -3.80
C GLN A 164 26.44 24.30 -4.39
N GLU A 165 25.45 24.75 -3.62
CA GLU A 165 24.07 24.96 -4.10
C GLU A 165 24.01 26.09 -5.14
N GLU A 166 24.71 27.21 -4.94
CA GLU A 166 24.82 28.29 -5.94
C GLU A 166 25.53 27.81 -7.23
N ARG A 167 26.57 26.98 -7.12
CA ARG A 167 27.21 26.35 -8.28
C ARG A 167 26.26 25.41 -9.01
N ILE A 168 25.48 24.59 -8.31
CA ILE A 168 24.46 23.72 -8.92
C ILE A 168 23.40 24.57 -9.64
N PHE A 169 22.97 25.66 -9.03
CA PHE A 169 21.99 26.59 -9.61
C PHE A 169 22.53 27.28 -10.88
N SER A 170 23.79 27.73 -10.87
CA SER A 170 24.44 28.32 -12.05
C SER A 170 24.73 27.32 -13.16
N SER A 171 25.07 26.06 -12.83
CA SER A 171 25.33 24.99 -13.81
C SER A 171 24.06 24.45 -14.48
N SER A 172 22.89 24.68 -13.87
CA SER A 172 21.60 24.23 -14.39
C SER A 172 21.04 25.16 -15.47
N SER A 173 21.40 26.44 -15.47
CA SER A 173 20.97 27.40 -16.49
C SER A 173 21.77 27.30 -17.79
N GLU A 174 23.09 27.05 -17.72
CA GLU A 174 23.93 26.89 -18.92
C GLU A 174 23.69 25.56 -19.65
N ASN A 175 23.47 24.45 -18.92
CA ASN A 175 23.20 23.15 -19.51
C ASN A 175 21.86 23.06 -20.25
N LEU A 176 20.85 23.85 -19.85
CA LEU A 176 19.54 23.83 -20.48
C LEU A 176 19.57 24.50 -21.86
N VAL A 177 20.35 25.57 -22.03
CA VAL A 177 20.48 26.28 -23.31
C VAL A 177 21.27 25.46 -24.33
N GLU A 178 22.35 24.78 -23.92
CA GLU A 178 23.08 23.86 -24.82
C GLU A 178 22.24 22.62 -25.20
N GLN A 179 21.45 22.07 -24.28
CA GLN A 179 20.56 20.95 -24.59
C GLN A 179 19.44 21.35 -25.57
N ILE A 180 18.90 22.56 -25.46
CA ILE A 180 17.91 23.09 -26.40
C ILE A 180 18.52 23.33 -27.78
N ILE A 181 19.74 23.89 -27.86
CA ILE A 181 20.45 24.10 -29.13
C ILE A 181 20.82 22.76 -29.80
N MET A 182 21.23 21.75 -29.03
CA MET A 182 21.52 20.41 -29.56
C MET A 182 20.28 19.67 -30.03
N SER A 183 19.15 19.81 -29.34
CA SER A 183 17.89 19.17 -29.75
C SER A 183 17.28 19.84 -30.99
N LEU A 184 17.40 21.17 -31.13
CA LEU A 184 17.01 21.88 -32.36
C LEU A 184 17.89 21.50 -33.58
N ARG A 185 19.20 21.28 -33.38
CA ARG A 185 20.09 20.76 -34.44
C ARG A 185 19.78 19.31 -34.84
N ARG A 186 19.32 18.46 -33.91
CA ARG A 186 18.92 17.07 -34.22
C ARG A 186 17.60 16.98 -34.99
N VAL A 187 16.65 17.88 -34.72
CA VAL A 187 15.37 17.95 -35.46
C VAL A 187 15.59 18.42 -36.91
N ALA A 188 16.51 19.35 -37.15
CA ALA A 188 16.85 19.82 -38.49
C ALA A 188 17.54 18.75 -39.38
N ILE A 189 18.29 17.81 -38.79
CA ILE A 189 18.99 16.75 -39.52
C ILE A 189 18.10 15.53 -39.80
N PHE A 190 17.14 15.22 -38.92
CA PHE A 190 16.19 14.10 -39.14
C PHE A 190 15.02 14.44 -40.07
N GLY A 191 14.66 15.72 -40.21
CA GLY A 191 13.59 16.18 -41.12
C GLY A 191 13.92 16.04 -42.61
N VAL A 192 15.20 15.93 -42.98
CA VAL A 192 15.64 15.86 -44.39
C VAL A 192 15.88 14.41 -44.86
N VAL A 193 16.00 13.45 -43.95
CA VAL A 193 16.32 12.04 -44.29
C VAL A 193 15.07 11.16 -44.46
N SER A 194 13.92 11.55 -43.89
CA SER A 194 12.67 10.77 -43.96
C SER A 194 11.84 10.97 -45.23
N PHE A 195 12.22 11.86 -46.14
CA PHE A 195 11.50 12.05 -47.41
C PHE A 195 12.02 11.15 -48.56
N ASN A 196 13.27 10.67 -48.48
CA ASN A 196 13.87 9.85 -49.55
C ASN A 196 13.76 8.33 -49.35
N ARG A 197 13.26 7.85 -48.21
CA ARG A 197 13.04 6.41 -47.95
C ARG A 197 11.60 5.95 -48.14
N VAL A 198 10.62 6.84 -48.04
CA VAL A 198 9.19 6.55 -48.29
C VAL A 198 8.86 6.57 -49.80
N ALA A 199 9.65 7.28 -50.61
CA ALA A 199 9.49 7.33 -52.06
C ALA A 199 10.01 6.09 -52.83
N LYS A 200 10.62 5.10 -52.15
CA LYS A 200 11.21 3.91 -52.79
C LYS A 200 10.54 2.57 -52.43
N GLN A 201 9.49 2.57 -51.62
CA GLN A 201 8.73 1.36 -51.23
C GLN A 201 7.26 1.34 -51.71
N ILE A 202 6.82 2.35 -52.47
CA ILE A 202 5.44 2.45 -53.00
C ILE A 202 5.36 2.11 -54.51
N LYS A 203 6.42 1.54 -55.10
CA LYS A 203 6.45 1.11 -56.51
C LYS A 203 6.93 -0.33 -56.69
N THR A 204 6.16 -1.27 -56.14
CA THR A 204 6.10 -2.67 -56.60
C THR A 204 4.85 -3.30 -55.99
N ALA A 205 3.77 -3.25 -56.77
CA ALA A 205 2.51 -3.87 -56.48
C ALA A 205 2.57 -5.40 -56.61
N LEU A 206 1.65 -6.06 -55.89
CA LEU A 206 0.90 -7.28 -56.24
C LEU A 206 0.87 -7.61 -57.75
N PRO A 207 0.78 -8.89 -58.18
CA PRO A 207 -0.08 -9.92 -57.56
C PRO A 207 0.50 -11.36 -57.53
N TYR A 208 0.00 -12.24 -56.64
CA TYR A 208 -0.30 -13.66 -56.92
C TYR A 208 -1.08 -14.26 -55.75
N ALA A 209 -2.37 -14.51 -55.98
CA ALA A 209 -3.22 -15.35 -55.17
C ALA A 209 -3.32 -16.72 -55.85
N LEU A 210 -3.10 -17.82 -55.10
CA LEU A 210 -3.77 -19.14 -55.13
C LEU A 210 -2.83 -20.21 -54.57
N GLY A 211 -3.36 -21.06 -53.69
CA GLY A 211 -2.83 -22.41 -53.44
C GLY A 211 -2.21 -22.65 -52.07
N THR A 212 -3.04 -23.12 -51.13
CA THR A 212 -2.95 -24.42 -50.42
C THR A 212 -3.45 -24.30 -48.98
N ALA A 213 -4.76 -24.22 -48.83
CA ALA A 213 -5.47 -24.60 -47.63
C ALA A 213 -5.87 -26.08 -47.78
N THR A 214 -4.99 -27.01 -47.37
CA THR A 214 -5.27 -28.46 -47.16
C THR A 214 -3.96 -29.21 -46.87
N ALA A 215 -3.37 -29.08 -45.67
CA ALA A 215 -2.29 -29.98 -45.21
C ALA A 215 -1.92 -29.94 -43.71
N VAL A 216 -2.63 -29.20 -42.84
CA VAL A 216 -2.23 -29.07 -41.41
C VAL A 216 -3.17 -29.79 -40.45
N THR A 217 -4.28 -30.35 -40.93
CA THR A 217 -5.27 -31.08 -40.10
C THR A 217 -5.04 -32.59 -40.02
N TYR A 218 -3.98 -33.14 -40.63
CA TYR A 218 -3.77 -34.60 -40.70
C TYR A 218 -2.52 -35.13 -39.96
N TYR A 219 -1.78 -34.28 -39.23
CA TYR A 219 -0.56 -34.69 -38.51
C TYR A 219 -0.69 -34.72 -36.97
N TYR A 220 -1.89 -34.48 -36.43
CA TYR A 220 -2.13 -34.47 -34.97
C TYR A 220 -2.84 -35.71 -34.43
N ILE A 221 -3.10 -36.71 -35.28
CA ILE A 221 -3.74 -37.97 -34.89
C ILE A 221 -2.78 -39.11 -35.26
N GLN A 222 -1.80 -39.36 -34.39
CA GLN A 222 -1.19 -40.68 -34.10
C GLN A 222 0.14 -40.48 -33.37
N SER A 223 0.09 -40.45 -32.03
CA SER A 223 1.21 -40.89 -31.19
C SER A 223 0.68 -41.41 -29.84
N PRO A 224 1.06 -42.63 -29.42
CA PRO A 224 0.53 -43.27 -28.23
C PRO A 224 1.39 -42.90 -27.00
N PHE A 225 1.08 -41.78 -26.34
CA PHE A 225 1.58 -41.48 -25.00
C PHE A 225 0.41 -41.14 -24.09
N ASN A 226 -0.29 -42.18 -23.64
CA ASN A 226 -1.45 -42.08 -22.77
C ASN A 226 -1.24 -42.97 -21.54
N LYS A 227 -1.18 -42.35 -20.36
CA LYS A 227 -1.47 -42.97 -19.05
C LYS A 227 -1.62 -41.94 -17.92
N HIS A 228 -1.15 -40.68 -18.09
CA HIS A 228 -1.36 -39.61 -17.12
C HIS A 228 -2.57 -38.70 -17.38
N HIS A 229 -3.20 -38.77 -18.56
CA HIS A 229 -4.40 -37.96 -18.87
C HIS A 229 -5.71 -38.60 -18.39
N ALA A 230 -5.75 -39.91 -18.15
CA ALA A 230 -6.95 -40.57 -17.61
C ALA A 230 -7.25 -40.14 -16.15
N ALA A 231 -6.21 -39.92 -15.34
CA ALA A 231 -6.37 -39.41 -13.97
C ALA A 231 -6.80 -37.93 -13.90
N MET A 232 -6.69 -37.18 -15.01
CA MET A 232 -7.13 -35.78 -15.09
C MET A 232 -8.61 -35.65 -15.50
N LEU A 233 -9.17 -36.69 -16.12
CA LEU A 233 -10.56 -36.74 -16.57
C LEU A 233 -11.53 -37.25 -15.48
N ASP A 234 -11.06 -38.00 -14.48
CA ASP A 234 -11.86 -38.40 -13.32
C ASP A 234 -12.07 -37.26 -12.29
N ILE A 235 -11.32 -36.15 -12.41
CA ILE A 235 -11.54 -34.94 -11.60
C ILE A 235 -12.69 -34.08 -12.17
N LEU A 236 -13.18 -34.38 -13.37
CA LEU A 236 -14.24 -33.64 -14.06
C LEU A 236 -15.66 -34.20 -13.82
N HIS A 237 -15.85 -35.14 -12.88
CA HIS A 237 -17.17 -35.55 -12.40
C HIS A 237 -17.79 -34.60 -11.37
N LEU A 238 -17.59 -33.30 -11.57
CA LEU A 238 -18.56 -32.29 -11.17
C LEU A 238 -19.35 -31.92 -12.41
N THR A 239 -20.55 -32.46 -12.52
CA THR A 239 -21.59 -31.88 -13.35
C THR A 239 -21.65 -30.36 -13.07
N PRO A 240 -21.70 -29.48 -14.08
CA PRO A 240 -22.00 -28.06 -13.91
C PRO A 240 -23.49 -27.87 -13.58
N ALA A 241 -24.00 -28.66 -12.64
CA ALA A 241 -25.35 -28.54 -12.12
C ALA A 241 -25.31 -27.50 -10.99
N SER A 242 -25.89 -26.34 -11.29
CA SER A 242 -26.40 -25.28 -10.37
C SER A 242 -25.47 -24.19 -9.81
N LEU A 243 -24.32 -23.91 -10.42
CA LEU A 243 -23.79 -22.52 -10.34
C LEU A 243 -24.52 -21.69 -11.40
N ASP A 244 -25.66 -21.12 -10.99
CA ASP A 244 -26.32 -20.06 -11.73
C ASP A 244 -25.32 -18.88 -11.80
N THR A 245 -24.50 -18.87 -12.86
CA THR A 245 -23.39 -17.90 -13.01
C THR A 245 -23.90 -16.50 -13.33
N ASP A 246 -25.20 -16.35 -13.59
CA ASP A 246 -25.83 -15.04 -13.73
C ASP A 246 -26.47 -14.61 -12.41
N VAL A 247 -25.75 -13.76 -11.68
CA VAL A 247 -26.25 -13.10 -10.49
C VAL A 247 -27.41 -12.18 -10.88
N SER A 248 -28.65 -12.63 -10.64
CA SER A 248 -29.87 -11.85 -10.87
C SER A 248 -29.76 -10.46 -10.22
N GLU A 249 -30.27 -9.44 -10.91
CA GLU A 249 -30.21 -8.04 -10.45
C GLU A 249 -31.43 -7.64 -9.62
N ASN A 250 -32.41 -8.52 -9.51
CA ASN A 250 -33.61 -8.28 -8.73
C ASN A 250 -33.32 -8.48 -7.23
N TYR A 251 -33.90 -7.60 -6.42
CA TYR A 251 -33.85 -7.76 -4.97
C TYR A 251 -34.61 -9.04 -4.60
N PRO A 252 -33.99 -9.97 -3.83
CA PRO A 252 -34.58 -11.26 -3.54
C PRO A 252 -35.78 -11.13 -2.58
N ASP A 253 -36.76 -12.02 -2.73
CA ASP A 253 -37.91 -12.10 -1.80
C ASP A 253 -37.46 -12.47 -0.38
N LYS A 254 -36.40 -13.28 -0.29
CA LYS A 254 -35.75 -13.70 0.97
C LYS A 254 -34.28 -13.25 1.04
N PRO A 255 -34.00 -12.00 1.45
CA PRO A 255 -32.64 -11.46 1.54
C PRO A 255 -31.73 -12.23 2.51
N SER A 256 -32.29 -12.75 3.60
CA SER A 256 -31.53 -13.53 4.60
C SER A 256 -30.92 -14.82 4.04
N GLU A 257 -31.55 -15.41 3.02
CA GLU A 257 -31.03 -16.61 2.34
C GLU A 257 -30.03 -16.23 1.22
N SER A 258 -30.13 -15.01 0.68
CA SER A 258 -29.39 -14.55 -0.51
C SER A 258 -28.14 -13.74 -0.23
N PHE A 259 -28.02 -13.14 0.96
CA PHE A 259 -26.91 -12.24 1.34
C PHE A 259 -26.18 -12.75 2.59
N MET A 260 -24.99 -12.20 2.88
CA MET A 260 -24.28 -12.50 4.14
C MET A 260 -24.87 -11.75 5.35
N ALA A 261 -25.50 -10.60 5.11
CA ALA A 261 -26.22 -9.79 6.10
C ALA A 261 -27.28 -8.93 5.39
N GLU A 262 -28.07 -8.19 6.17
CA GLU A 262 -29.01 -7.19 5.62
C GLU A 262 -28.27 -6.15 4.75
N SER A 263 -28.91 -5.72 3.65
CA SER A 263 -28.36 -4.70 2.74
C SER A 263 -28.06 -3.38 3.47
N ILE A 264 -27.22 -2.55 2.87
CA ILE A 264 -26.87 -1.26 3.45
C ILE A 264 -27.98 -0.26 3.18
N THR A 265 -28.42 -0.18 1.93
CA THR A 265 -29.63 0.54 1.54
C THR A 265 -30.85 -0.25 1.99
N ASN A 266 -31.90 0.47 2.42
CA ASN A 266 -33.16 -0.13 2.83
C ASN A 266 -33.73 -1.03 1.71
N GLY A 267 -34.14 -2.25 2.06
CA GLY A 267 -34.63 -3.25 1.11
C GLY A 267 -35.84 -2.77 0.28
N ASP A 268 -36.71 -1.93 0.81
CA ASP A 268 -37.85 -1.39 0.07
C ASP A 268 -37.43 -0.41 -1.03
N ILE A 269 -36.34 0.33 -0.81
CA ILE A 269 -35.74 1.20 -1.83
C ILE A 269 -35.10 0.34 -2.92
N LEU A 270 -34.39 -0.73 -2.53
CA LEU A 270 -33.76 -1.66 -3.47
C LEU A 270 -34.79 -2.41 -4.32
N LYS A 271 -35.94 -2.81 -3.74
CA LYS A 271 -37.06 -3.43 -4.47
C LYS A 271 -37.70 -2.49 -5.49
N LYS A 272 -37.87 -1.22 -5.16
CA LYS A 272 -38.50 -0.22 -6.05
C LYS A 272 -37.57 0.27 -7.17
N GLY A 273 -36.26 0.12 -7.01
CA GLY A 273 -35.23 0.77 -7.83
C GLY A 273 -34.55 -0.10 -8.89
N SER A 274 -35.24 -1.03 -9.54
CA SER A 274 -34.61 -1.98 -10.50
C SER A 274 -33.94 -1.31 -11.70
N ASN A 275 -34.26 -0.05 -12.03
CA ASN A 275 -33.70 0.69 -13.15
C ASN A 275 -32.57 1.67 -12.77
N VAL A 276 -32.13 1.69 -11.52
CA VAL A 276 -31.10 2.62 -11.04
C VAL A 276 -29.82 1.85 -10.72
N TYR A 277 -28.71 2.24 -11.34
CA TYR A 277 -27.43 1.52 -11.28
C TYR A 277 -26.85 1.41 -9.87
N ARG A 278 -27.13 2.38 -8.97
CA ARG A 278 -26.76 2.30 -7.55
C ARG A 278 -27.32 1.04 -6.90
N GLN A 279 -28.63 0.80 -7.07
CA GLN A 279 -29.34 -0.35 -6.51
C GLN A 279 -28.91 -1.65 -7.18
N ARG A 280 -28.82 -1.68 -8.52
CA ARG A 280 -28.37 -2.87 -9.26
C ARG A 280 -26.97 -3.29 -8.84
N MET A 281 -26.05 -2.34 -8.70
CA MET A 281 -24.69 -2.62 -8.24
C MET A 281 -24.67 -3.14 -6.81
N GLU A 282 -25.42 -2.54 -5.87
CA GLU A 282 -25.49 -3.02 -4.49
C GLU A 282 -26.04 -4.45 -4.41
N ILE A 283 -27.13 -4.74 -5.12
CA ILE A 283 -27.71 -6.10 -5.14
C ILE A 283 -26.70 -7.09 -5.72
N PHE A 284 -26.04 -6.73 -6.82
CA PHE A 284 -25.06 -7.58 -7.48
C PHE A 284 -23.90 -7.95 -6.53
N ILE A 285 -23.27 -6.95 -5.89
CA ILE A 285 -22.13 -7.20 -5.01
C ILE A 285 -22.53 -7.99 -3.75
N LEU A 286 -23.74 -7.78 -3.21
CA LEU A 286 -24.26 -8.55 -2.06
C LEU A 286 -24.40 -10.05 -2.38
N LYS A 287 -24.95 -10.37 -3.55
CA LYS A 287 -25.06 -11.77 -4.00
C LYS A 287 -23.69 -12.38 -4.28
N LEU A 288 -22.80 -11.64 -4.95
CA LEU A 288 -21.44 -12.11 -5.24
C LEU A 288 -20.65 -12.39 -3.95
N GLN A 289 -20.76 -11.52 -2.93
CA GLN A 289 -20.13 -11.77 -1.62
C GLN A 289 -20.64 -13.06 -1.01
N LYS A 290 -21.96 -13.29 -0.99
CA LYS A 290 -22.56 -14.52 -0.46
C LYS A 290 -22.05 -15.75 -1.21
N GLN A 291 -22.09 -15.73 -2.53
CA GLN A 291 -21.64 -16.85 -3.37
C GLN A 291 -20.17 -17.16 -3.13
N LEU A 292 -19.29 -16.14 -3.14
CA LEU A 292 -17.87 -16.34 -2.92
C LEU A 292 -17.55 -16.83 -1.51
N CYS A 293 -18.14 -16.23 -0.47
CA CYS A 293 -17.96 -16.69 0.91
C CYS A 293 -18.38 -18.16 1.05
N HIS A 294 -19.51 -18.54 0.45
CA HIS A 294 -19.96 -19.92 0.48
C HIS A 294 -19.02 -20.88 -0.27
N SER A 295 -18.55 -20.52 -1.47
CA SER A 295 -17.59 -21.34 -2.22
C SER A 295 -16.25 -21.52 -1.49
N LEU A 296 -15.80 -20.49 -0.77
CA LEU A 296 -14.59 -20.56 0.05
C LEU A 296 -14.79 -21.44 1.30
N GLU A 297 -15.92 -21.32 1.98
CA GLU A 297 -16.29 -22.21 3.09
C GLU A 297 -16.42 -23.66 2.65
N GLN A 298 -16.93 -23.92 1.44
CA GLN A 298 -16.96 -25.27 0.87
C GLN A 298 -15.57 -25.83 0.63
N CYS A 299 -14.59 -25.00 0.23
CA CYS A 299 -13.20 -25.44 0.10
C CYS A 299 -12.60 -25.78 1.47
N GLU A 300 -12.86 -24.95 2.48
CA GLU A 300 -12.43 -25.15 3.86
C GLU A 300 -13.06 -26.41 4.49
N ALA A 301 -14.34 -26.66 4.25
CA ALA A 301 -15.04 -27.85 4.75
C ALA A 301 -14.43 -29.18 4.24
N LYS A 302 -13.68 -29.17 3.13
CA LYS A 302 -12.99 -30.37 2.61
C LYS A 302 -11.88 -30.88 3.55
N THR A 303 -11.43 -30.09 4.51
CA THR A 303 -10.46 -30.52 5.54
C THR A 303 -11.14 -30.89 6.86
N ASN A 304 -12.48 -31.01 6.88
CA ASN A 304 -13.30 -31.15 8.09
C ASN A 304 -13.18 -29.95 9.06
N SER A 305 -12.76 -28.79 8.56
CA SER A 305 -12.74 -27.55 9.31
C SER A 305 -14.15 -26.97 9.41
N GLU A 306 -14.54 -26.56 10.61
CA GLU A 306 -15.82 -25.89 10.88
C GLU A 306 -15.71 -24.36 10.81
N ILE A 307 -14.55 -23.84 10.38
CA ILE A 307 -14.31 -22.40 10.30
C ILE A 307 -15.23 -21.76 9.24
N ARG A 308 -15.88 -20.66 9.62
CA ARG A 308 -16.82 -19.89 8.80
C ARG A 308 -16.43 -18.42 8.77
N PHE A 309 -17.01 -17.66 7.82
CA PHE A 309 -16.84 -16.21 7.82
C PHE A 309 -17.53 -15.57 9.02
N LYS A 310 -16.78 -14.78 9.78
CA LYS A 310 -17.35 -13.79 10.70
C LYS A 310 -17.89 -12.63 9.87
N VAL A 311 -19.18 -12.36 10.02
CA VAL A 311 -19.87 -11.27 9.31
C VAL A 311 -20.04 -10.09 10.26
N ASP A 312 -19.56 -8.92 9.83
CA ASP A 312 -19.72 -7.66 10.56
C ASP A 312 -20.34 -6.60 9.64
N ARG A 313 -21.61 -6.26 9.91
CA ARG A 313 -22.34 -5.20 9.23
C ARG A 313 -22.21 -3.91 10.03
N TRP A 314 -21.80 -2.83 9.37
CA TRP A 314 -21.52 -1.56 10.00
C TRP A 314 -22.06 -0.39 9.16
N THR A 315 -22.26 0.75 9.81
CA THR A 315 -22.75 2.00 9.19
C THR A 315 -21.79 3.15 9.48
N ARG A 316 -21.89 4.22 8.68
CA ARG A 316 -21.10 5.45 8.87
C ARG A 316 -22.01 6.60 9.29
N PRO A 317 -21.58 7.46 10.24
CA PRO A 317 -22.30 8.69 10.56
C PRO A 317 -22.46 9.63 9.36
N GLU A 318 -21.49 9.61 8.45
CA GLU A 318 -21.45 10.46 7.25
C GLU A 318 -22.35 9.96 6.10
N GLY A 319 -22.89 8.74 6.22
CA GLY A 319 -23.73 8.10 5.21
C GLY A 319 -23.18 6.77 4.68
N GLY A 320 -24.08 5.81 4.49
CA GLY A 320 -23.78 4.46 4.03
C GLY A 320 -23.21 3.55 5.11
N GLY A 321 -22.41 2.56 4.68
CA GLY A 321 -21.92 1.48 5.52
C GLY A 321 -21.22 0.38 4.72
N GLY A 322 -21.14 -0.80 5.30
CA GLY A 322 -20.54 -1.96 4.64
C GLY A 322 -20.78 -3.27 5.38
N ILE A 323 -20.41 -4.36 4.71
CA ILE A 323 -20.45 -5.72 5.27
C ILE A 323 -19.04 -6.29 5.11
N THR A 324 -18.37 -6.50 6.24
CA THR A 324 -17.06 -7.12 6.29
C THR A 324 -17.24 -8.59 6.61
N CYS A 325 -16.87 -9.47 5.68
CA CYS A 325 -16.80 -10.91 5.94
C CYS A 325 -15.34 -11.32 6.06
N VAL A 326 -14.92 -11.83 7.22
CA VAL A 326 -13.54 -12.27 7.47
C VAL A 326 -13.49 -13.69 7.99
N MET A 327 -12.64 -14.50 7.39
CA MET A 327 -12.24 -15.83 7.84
C MET A 327 -10.75 -15.79 8.20
N GLN A 328 -10.39 -16.39 9.34
CA GLN A 328 -9.02 -16.45 9.82
C GLN A 328 -8.73 -17.83 10.40
N ASN A 329 -7.46 -18.21 10.35
CA ASN A 329 -6.94 -19.46 10.90
C ASN A 329 -7.53 -20.73 10.27
N GLY A 330 -8.04 -20.66 9.04
CA GLY A 330 -8.47 -21.84 8.29
C GLY A 330 -7.32 -22.78 7.93
N GLU A 331 -7.64 -24.05 7.70
CA GLU A 331 -6.76 -25.12 7.25
C GLU A 331 -6.40 -24.97 5.76
N VAL A 332 -7.37 -24.58 4.93
CA VAL A 332 -7.14 -24.24 3.52
C VAL A 332 -6.85 -22.75 3.39
N LEU A 333 -7.69 -21.93 4.01
CA LEU A 333 -7.66 -20.48 3.90
C LEU A 333 -7.13 -19.87 5.21
N GLU A 334 -5.84 -19.56 5.25
CA GLU A 334 -5.20 -19.01 6.46
C GLU A 334 -5.81 -17.65 6.83
N SER A 335 -6.13 -16.83 5.83
CA SER A 335 -7.02 -15.68 5.98
C SER A 335 -7.74 -15.39 4.66
N ALA A 336 -9.01 -15.02 4.74
CA ALA A 336 -9.77 -14.54 3.60
C ALA A 336 -10.70 -13.42 4.06
N GLY A 337 -10.81 -12.36 3.29
CA GLY A 337 -11.88 -11.39 3.50
C GLY A 337 -12.55 -10.96 2.21
N VAL A 338 -13.84 -10.74 2.32
CA VAL A 338 -14.73 -10.35 1.21
C VAL A 338 -15.58 -9.20 1.73
N ASN A 339 -15.19 -7.98 1.39
CA ASN A 339 -15.76 -6.77 1.98
C ASN A 339 -16.61 -6.03 0.95
N ILE A 340 -17.81 -5.62 1.37
CA ILE A 340 -18.65 -4.69 0.63
C ILE A 340 -18.63 -3.35 1.33
N SER A 341 -18.63 -2.28 0.56
CA SER A 341 -18.90 -0.92 1.04
C SER A 341 -19.87 -0.24 0.12
N VAL A 342 -20.89 0.41 0.70
CA VAL A 342 -21.87 1.24 0.01
C VAL A 342 -21.90 2.56 0.75
N VAL A 343 -21.29 3.58 0.18
CA VAL A 343 -21.03 4.86 0.82
C VAL A 343 -21.66 5.97 -0.01
N HIS A 344 -22.27 6.93 0.67
CA HIS A 344 -22.77 8.15 0.05
C HIS A 344 -22.50 9.33 0.97
N GLY A 345 -22.44 10.54 0.41
CA GLY A 345 -22.22 11.75 1.18
C GLY A 345 -21.78 12.90 0.30
N LYS A 346 -21.04 13.84 0.88
CA LYS A 346 -20.44 14.97 0.16
C LYS A 346 -18.93 14.79 0.08
N LEU A 347 -18.38 14.85 -1.13
CA LEU A 347 -16.95 14.87 -1.34
C LEU A 347 -16.38 16.25 -1.00
N PRO A 348 -15.30 16.33 -0.19
CA PRO A 348 -14.62 17.60 0.05
C PRO A 348 -14.06 18.20 -1.25
N ALA A 349 -13.99 19.53 -1.33
CA ALA A 349 -13.48 20.25 -2.50
C ALA A 349 -12.07 19.78 -2.94
N GLN A 350 -11.20 19.43 -1.98
CA GLN A 350 -9.87 18.91 -2.27
C GLN A 350 -9.90 17.57 -3.03
N ALA A 351 -10.85 16.68 -2.69
CA ALA A 351 -11.01 15.41 -3.37
C ALA A 351 -11.53 15.60 -4.81
N VAL A 352 -12.45 16.54 -5.02
CA VAL A 352 -12.92 16.93 -6.35
C VAL A 352 -11.78 17.48 -7.21
N GLU A 353 -10.89 18.29 -6.63
CA GLU A 353 -9.73 18.83 -7.36
C GLU A 353 -8.70 17.75 -7.73
N GLN A 354 -8.51 16.74 -6.86
CA GLN A 354 -7.69 15.57 -7.20
C GLN A 354 -8.29 14.76 -8.36
N MET A 355 -9.62 14.64 -8.43
CA MET A 355 -10.30 13.98 -9.55
C MET A 355 -10.13 14.79 -10.85
N ARG A 356 -10.18 16.12 -10.79
CA ARG A 356 -9.89 16.97 -11.95
C ARG A 356 -8.47 16.79 -12.49
N ALA A 357 -7.48 16.71 -11.60
CA ALA A 357 -6.10 16.48 -11.99
C ALA A 357 -5.90 15.14 -12.75
N ARG A 358 -6.85 14.20 -12.64
CA ARG A 358 -6.88 12.94 -13.40
C ARG A 358 -7.63 13.03 -14.74
N GLY A 359 -8.12 14.21 -15.10
CA GLY A 359 -8.80 14.46 -16.39
C GLY A 359 -10.33 14.56 -16.31
N HIS A 360 -10.92 14.44 -15.13
CA HIS A 360 -12.37 14.63 -14.96
C HIS A 360 -12.74 16.11 -15.03
N GLN A 361 -13.78 16.44 -15.81
CA GLN A 361 -14.23 17.83 -15.99
C GLN A 361 -15.53 18.05 -15.23
N PHE A 362 -15.45 18.76 -14.10
CA PHE A 362 -16.60 19.19 -13.30
C PHE A 362 -16.77 20.70 -13.39
N ALA A 363 -18.01 21.16 -13.58
CA ALA A 363 -18.38 22.57 -13.60
C ALA A 363 -18.13 23.23 -12.23
N ALA A 364 -18.42 22.54 -11.13
CA ALA A 364 -18.41 23.13 -9.81
C ALA A 364 -17.01 23.26 -9.18
N ARG A 365 -16.50 24.48 -8.97
CA ARG A 365 -15.17 24.70 -8.34
C ARG A 365 -15.28 24.99 -6.85
N ASN A 366 -14.40 24.38 -6.05
CA ASN A 366 -14.27 24.61 -4.62
C ASN A 366 -15.55 24.39 -3.80
N VAL A 367 -16.50 23.60 -4.30
CA VAL A 367 -17.72 23.24 -3.58
C VAL A 367 -17.77 21.73 -3.32
N PRO A 368 -18.36 21.29 -2.20
CA PRO A 368 -18.61 19.87 -1.99
C PRO A 368 -19.65 19.35 -2.99
N LEU A 369 -19.42 18.15 -3.52
CA LEU A 369 -20.32 17.50 -4.47
C LEU A 369 -20.88 16.21 -3.88
N GLU A 370 -22.15 15.91 -4.17
CA GLU A 370 -22.77 14.67 -3.72
C GLU A 370 -22.19 13.49 -4.48
N PHE A 371 -21.86 12.43 -3.77
CA PHE A 371 -21.30 11.23 -4.37
C PHE A 371 -21.94 9.96 -3.82
N PHE A 372 -21.83 8.90 -4.61
CA PHE A 372 -22.14 7.54 -4.24
C PHE A 372 -21.01 6.63 -4.70
N ALA A 373 -20.62 5.67 -3.87
CA ALA A 373 -19.65 4.65 -4.18
C ALA A 373 -20.11 3.31 -3.63
N ALA A 374 -20.17 2.29 -4.47
CA ALA A 374 -20.47 0.93 -4.05
C ALA A 374 -19.42 -0.02 -4.65
N GLY A 375 -18.95 -0.99 -3.86
CA GLY A 375 -18.01 -1.96 -4.38
C GLY A 375 -17.76 -3.14 -3.46
N ILE A 376 -17.26 -4.20 -4.08
CA ILE A 376 -16.75 -5.40 -3.43
C ILE A 376 -15.24 -5.45 -3.58
N SER A 377 -14.55 -5.81 -2.51
CA SER A 377 -13.10 -6.01 -2.50
C SER A 377 -12.76 -7.25 -1.70
N SER A 378 -11.84 -8.06 -2.21
CA SER A 378 -11.42 -9.27 -1.51
C SER A 378 -9.92 -9.50 -1.65
N VAL A 379 -9.35 -10.04 -0.57
CA VAL A 379 -8.02 -10.64 -0.58
C VAL A 379 -8.11 -12.00 0.11
N ILE A 380 -7.49 -13.00 -0.50
CA ILE A 380 -7.49 -14.38 -0.03
C ILE A 380 -6.05 -14.87 0.08
N HIS A 381 -5.65 -15.29 1.29
CA HIS A 381 -4.35 -15.85 1.61
C HIS A 381 -4.50 -17.32 2.01
N PRO A 382 -4.28 -18.26 1.07
CA PRO A 382 -4.26 -19.68 1.36
C PRO A 382 -3.12 -20.07 2.29
N ARG A 383 -3.31 -21.11 3.09
CA ARG A 383 -2.26 -21.67 3.95
C ARG A 383 -1.17 -22.35 3.14
N ASN A 384 -1.55 -23.15 2.14
CA ASN A 384 -0.63 -23.93 1.33
C ASN A 384 0.16 -23.04 0.33
N PRO A 385 1.50 -23.09 0.29
CA PRO A 385 2.33 -22.36 -0.68
C PRO A 385 2.02 -22.64 -2.15
N TYR A 386 1.40 -23.77 -2.46
CA TYR A 386 1.02 -24.13 -3.82
C TYR A 386 -0.32 -23.54 -4.27
N VAL A 387 -1.06 -22.90 -3.37
CA VAL A 387 -2.27 -22.15 -3.71
C VAL A 387 -1.93 -20.65 -3.74
N PRO A 388 -2.15 -19.95 -4.86
CA PRO A 388 -1.81 -18.53 -4.98
C PRO A 388 -2.73 -17.66 -4.13
N THR A 389 -2.23 -16.49 -3.70
CA THR A 389 -3.11 -15.44 -3.16
C THR A 389 -3.92 -14.81 -4.29
N LEU A 390 -5.19 -14.52 -4.02
CA LEU A 390 -6.09 -13.82 -4.95
C LEU A 390 -6.41 -12.43 -4.40
N HIS A 391 -6.50 -11.44 -5.30
CA HIS A 391 -7.14 -10.17 -5.04
C HIS A 391 -8.12 -9.84 -6.15
N PHE A 392 -9.26 -9.27 -5.78
CA PHE A 392 -10.11 -8.58 -6.74
C PHE A 392 -10.83 -7.39 -6.11
N ASN A 393 -11.21 -6.46 -6.97
CA ASN A 393 -12.04 -5.32 -6.63
C ASN A 393 -12.98 -5.04 -7.79
N TYR A 394 -14.25 -4.77 -7.52
CA TYR A 394 -15.19 -4.24 -8.51
C TYR A 394 -16.04 -3.18 -7.85
N ARG A 395 -16.04 -1.97 -8.43
CA ARG A 395 -16.65 -0.79 -7.84
C ARG A 395 -17.34 0.07 -8.89
N TYR A 396 -18.35 0.77 -8.42
CA TYR A 396 -19.08 1.80 -9.12
C TYR A 396 -18.95 3.09 -8.33
N PHE A 397 -18.74 4.18 -9.04
CA PHE A 397 -18.70 5.51 -8.47
C PHE A 397 -19.57 6.44 -9.31
N GLU A 398 -20.33 7.30 -8.65
CA GLU A 398 -20.99 8.42 -9.29
C GLU A 398 -20.98 9.68 -8.42
N LEU A 399 -21.07 10.81 -9.10
CA LEU A 399 -21.06 12.14 -8.52
C LEU A 399 -22.06 13.02 -9.26
N ILE A 400 -22.80 13.82 -8.50
CA ILE A 400 -23.73 14.81 -9.00
C ILE A 400 -23.00 16.16 -9.00
N ASP A 401 -22.77 16.73 -10.18
CA ASP A 401 -22.17 18.05 -10.35
C ASP A 401 -23.19 19.17 -10.04
N ALA A 402 -22.73 20.41 -9.89
CA ALA A 402 -23.58 21.52 -9.47
C ALA A 402 -24.69 21.90 -10.47
N ASP A 403 -24.53 21.52 -11.74
CA ASP A 403 -25.53 21.67 -12.80
C ASP A 403 -26.56 20.51 -12.82
N GLY A 404 -26.43 19.55 -11.89
CA GLY A 404 -27.27 18.35 -11.81
C GLY A 404 -26.79 17.21 -12.73
N LYS A 405 -25.69 17.38 -13.46
CA LYS A 405 -25.13 16.33 -14.31
C LYS A 405 -24.52 15.22 -13.47
N VAL A 406 -24.86 13.96 -13.79
CA VAL A 406 -24.29 12.79 -13.13
C VAL A 406 -23.04 12.33 -13.90
N HIS A 407 -21.90 12.37 -13.23
CA HIS A 407 -20.66 11.74 -13.67
C HIS A 407 -20.55 10.38 -13.02
N TRP A 408 -20.23 9.35 -13.79
CA TRP A 408 -20.11 7.99 -13.27
C TRP A 408 -18.98 7.25 -13.96
N TRP A 409 -18.44 6.25 -13.27
CA TRP A 409 -17.48 5.30 -13.84
C TRP A 409 -17.45 4.02 -13.01
N TYR A 410 -16.99 2.96 -13.65
CA TYR A 410 -16.64 1.72 -13.01
C TYR A 410 -15.12 1.59 -12.89
N GLY A 411 -14.70 0.81 -11.92
CA GLY A 411 -13.32 0.39 -11.79
C GLY A 411 -13.25 -1.02 -11.20
N GLY A 412 -12.16 -1.70 -11.45
CA GLY A 412 -12.00 -3.04 -10.91
C GLY A 412 -10.86 -3.82 -11.52
N GLY A 413 -10.86 -5.10 -11.20
CA GLY A 413 -9.83 -6.01 -11.62
C GLY A 413 -9.78 -7.26 -10.75
N THR A 414 -9.12 -8.28 -11.25
CA THR A 414 -8.81 -9.51 -10.54
C THR A 414 -7.39 -9.89 -10.88
N ASP A 415 -6.55 -10.14 -9.87
CA ASP A 415 -5.15 -10.52 -10.04
C ASP A 415 -4.74 -11.65 -9.10
N MET A 416 -3.76 -12.43 -9.54
CA MET A 416 -3.31 -13.63 -8.85
C MET A 416 -1.82 -13.56 -8.50
N THR A 417 -1.49 -13.92 -7.26
CA THR A 417 -0.15 -13.85 -6.68
C THR A 417 0.31 -15.24 -6.23
N PRO A 418 0.92 -16.04 -7.14
CA PRO A 418 1.48 -17.35 -6.79
C PRO A 418 2.79 -17.23 -6.00
N TYR A 419 3.07 -18.29 -5.23
CA TYR A 419 4.36 -18.48 -4.55
C TYR A 419 5.25 -19.46 -5.31
N TYR A 420 4.65 -20.46 -5.96
CA TYR A 420 5.30 -21.33 -6.92
C TYR A 420 4.57 -21.26 -8.26
N LEU A 421 5.33 -21.28 -9.34
CA LEU A 421 4.76 -21.15 -10.67
C LEU A 421 4.16 -22.47 -11.14
N ASN A 422 2.85 -22.47 -11.39
CA ASN A 422 2.14 -23.52 -12.12
C ASN A 422 1.56 -22.91 -13.41
N GLU A 423 2.10 -23.30 -14.57
CA GLU A 423 1.69 -22.72 -15.84
C GLU A 423 0.23 -23.01 -16.22
N ASN A 424 -0.29 -24.18 -15.83
CA ASN A 424 -1.68 -24.55 -16.11
C ASN A 424 -2.64 -23.67 -15.31
N ASP A 425 -2.35 -23.44 -14.02
CA ASP A 425 -3.16 -22.57 -13.16
C ASP A 425 -3.13 -21.12 -13.68
N CYS A 426 -1.96 -20.64 -14.12
CA CYS A 426 -1.82 -19.31 -14.70
C CYS A 426 -2.64 -19.17 -15.99
N LYS A 427 -2.57 -20.17 -16.89
CA LYS A 427 -3.36 -20.21 -18.13
C LYS A 427 -4.85 -20.28 -17.85
N HIS A 428 -5.29 -21.13 -16.93
CA HIS A 428 -6.70 -21.26 -16.53
C HIS A 428 -7.25 -19.92 -16.04
N PHE A 429 -6.53 -19.27 -15.12
CA PHE A 429 -6.89 -17.97 -14.58
C PHE A 429 -7.03 -16.92 -15.68
N HIS A 430 -5.99 -16.72 -16.50
CA HIS A 430 -5.99 -15.70 -17.55
C HIS A 430 -6.97 -16.00 -18.69
N LEU A 431 -7.17 -17.27 -19.06
CA LEU A 431 -8.14 -17.65 -20.07
C LEU A 431 -9.58 -17.36 -19.61
N THR A 432 -9.87 -17.58 -18.33
CA THR A 432 -11.19 -17.31 -17.76
C THR A 432 -11.49 -15.81 -17.78
N LEU A 433 -10.53 -14.97 -17.41
CA LEU A 433 -10.64 -13.50 -17.50
C LEU A 433 -10.78 -13.03 -18.96
N LYS A 434 -9.96 -13.58 -19.87
CA LYS A 434 -10.00 -13.24 -21.29
C LYS A 434 -11.36 -13.56 -21.91
N LYS A 435 -11.92 -14.75 -21.63
CA LYS A 435 -13.25 -15.14 -22.11
C LYS A 435 -14.34 -14.15 -21.70
N ALA A 436 -14.30 -13.62 -20.48
CA ALA A 436 -15.24 -12.58 -20.06
C ALA A 436 -15.01 -11.25 -20.80
N CYS A 437 -13.75 -10.83 -20.96
CA CYS A 437 -13.43 -9.62 -21.72
C CYS A 437 -13.87 -9.71 -23.20
N ASP A 438 -13.60 -10.85 -23.85
CA ASP A 438 -13.87 -11.08 -25.27
C ASP A 438 -15.37 -11.03 -25.62
N LYS A 439 -16.27 -11.26 -24.65
CA LYS A 439 -17.73 -11.08 -24.83
C LYS A 439 -18.11 -9.63 -25.14
N HIS A 440 -17.29 -8.67 -24.68
CA HIS A 440 -17.57 -7.23 -24.80
C HIS A 440 -16.70 -6.61 -25.89
N ASP A 441 -15.38 -6.78 -25.80
CA ASP A 441 -14.43 -6.27 -26.80
C ASP A 441 -13.11 -7.06 -26.71
N HIS A 442 -12.60 -7.54 -27.85
CA HIS A 442 -11.38 -8.35 -27.91
C HIS A 442 -10.12 -7.55 -27.54
N SER A 443 -10.17 -6.22 -27.55
CA SER A 443 -9.09 -5.33 -27.11
C SER A 443 -9.03 -5.16 -25.58
N TYR A 444 -10.09 -5.52 -24.85
CA TYR A 444 -10.18 -5.30 -23.40
C TYR A 444 -9.15 -6.12 -22.64
N TYR A 445 -9.05 -7.43 -22.90
CA TYR A 445 -8.09 -8.26 -22.18
C TYR A 445 -6.63 -7.79 -22.37
N PRO A 446 -6.11 -7.60 -23.61
CA PRO A 446 -4.74 -7.09 -23.79
C PRO A 446 -4.49 -5.75 -23.08
N LYS A 447 -5.46 -4.82 -23.15
CA LYS A 447 -5.38 -3.50 -22.50
C LYS A 447 -5.33 -3.62 -20.98
N PHE A 448 -6.29 -4.33 -20.39
CA PHE A 448 -6.45 -4.42 -18.94
C PHE A 448 -5.43 -5.36 -18.30
N LYS A 449 -4.94 -6.36 -19.03
CA LYS A 449 -3.81 -7.20 -18.60
C LYS A 449 -2.54 -6.38 -18.51
N LYS A 450 -2.21 -5.61 -19.56
CA LYS A 450 -1.05 -4.71 -19.53
C LYS A 450 -1.16 -3.71 -18.38
N TRP A 451 -2.34 -3.11 -18.18
CA TRP A 451 -2.55 -2.18 -17.09
C TRP A 451 -2.37 -2.85 -15.72
N CYS A 452 -2.80 -4.10 -15.55
CA CYS A 452 -2.57 -4.88 -14.34
C CYS A 452 -1.07 -5.09 -14.07
N ASP A 453 -0.30 -5.45 -15.10
CA ASP A 453 1.16 -5.65 -15.00
C ASP A 453 1.90 -4.35 -14.62
N ASP A 454 1.44 -3.21 -15.13
CA ASP A 454 2.00 -1.89 -14.83
C ASP A 454 1.60 -1.41 -13.43
N TYR A 455 0.34 -1.64 -13.00
CA TYR A 455 -0.19 -1.18 -11.73
C TYR A 455 0.42 -1.90 -10.53
N PHE A 456 0.52 -3.23 -10.59
CA PHE A 456 1.04 -4.05 -9.49
C PHE A 456 2.57 -4.21 -9.52
N ASN A 457 3.28 -3.19 -9.99
CA ASN A 457 4.74 -3.14 -10.04
C ASN A 457 5.33 -2.57 -8.74
N ILE A 458 6.19 -3.34 -8.07
CA ILE A 458 6.93 -2.91 -6.88
C ILE A 458 8.21 -2.22 -7.33
N THR A 459 8.11 -0.92 -7.57
CA THR A 459 9.17 -0.08 -8.18
C THR A 459 10.50 -0.13 -7.42
N PHE A 460 10.47 -0.19 -6.09
CA PHE A 460 11.65 -0.25 -5.24
C PHE A 460 12.25 -1.66 -5.06
N ARG A 461 11.66 -2.70 -5.69
CA ARG A 461 12.15 -4.09 -5.70
C ARG A 461 12.61 -4.50 -7.09
N HIS A 462 13.42 -3.64 -7.73
CA HIS A 462 13.91 -3.86 -9.10
C HIS A 462 12.79 -4.12 -10.11
N ASN A 463 11.67 -3.43 -9.94
CA ASN A 463 10.46 -3.56 -10.76
C ASN A 463 9.88 -5.00 -10.82
N GLU A 464 9.92 -5.76 -9.72
CA GLU A 464 9.16 -7.01 -9.64
C GLU A 464 7.66 -6.73 -9.48
N ARG A 465 6.82 -7.54 -10.13
CA ARG A 465 5.37 -7.46 -10.00
C ARG A 465 4.96 -8.23 -8.74
N ARG A 466 3.87 -7.80 -8.12
CA ARG A 466 3.30 -8.45 -6.94
C ARG A 466 3.00 -9.92 -7.21
N GLY A 467 2.41 -10.20 -8.37
CA GLY A 467 2.02 -11.51 -8.86
C GLY A 467 2.10 -11.61 -10.38
N ILE A 468 1.36 -12.55 -10.97
CA ILE A 468 1.34 -12.81 -12.43
C ILE A 468 0.34 -11.94 -13.20
N GLY A 469 -0.16 -10.87 -12.56
CA GLY A 469 -1.17 -9.99 -13.11
C GLY A 469 -2.56 -10.62 -13.15
N GLY A 470 -3.34 -10.20 -14.14
CA GLY A 470 -4.75 -10.51 -14.31
C GLY A 470 -5.38 -9.43 -15.18
N ILE A 471 -6.48 -8.81 -14.74
CA ILE A 471 -7.04 -7.61 -15.38
C ILE A 471 -7.14 -6.48 -14.37
N PHE A 472 -6.89 -5.25 -14.82
CA PHE A 472 -7.10 -4.03 -14.04
C PHE A 472 -7.64 -2.91 -14.93
N PHE A 473 -8.64 -2.20 -14.45
CA PHE A 473 -9.23 -1.05 -15.11
C PHE A 473 -9.75 -0.03 -14.09
N ASP A 474 -9.73 1.23 -14.48
CA ASP A 474 -10.28 2.35 -13.72
C ASP A 474 -10.87 3.36 -14.70
N ASP A 475 -11.71 4.26 -14.20
CA ASP A 475 -12.36 5.30 -15.00
C ASP A 475 -13.13 4.76 -16.23
N LEU A 476 -13.72 3.56 -16.13
CA LEU A 476 -14.50 2.95 -17.21
C LEU A 476 -15.91 3.58 -17.29
N ASN A 477 -16.12 4.43 -18.29
CA ASN A 477 -17.36 5.19 -18.48
C ASN A 477 -17.87 5.22 -19.93
N GLN A 478 -17.41 4.29 -20.76
CA GLN A 478 -17.74 4.19 -22.19
C GLN A 478 -17.99 2.71 -22.58
N PRO A 479 -18.86 2.45 -23.56
CA PRO A 479 -19.60 3.44 -24.36
C PRO A 479 -20.87 3.98 -23.67
N ASN A 480 -21.48 3.19 -22.79
CA ASN A 480 -22.59 3.62 -21.96
C ASN A 480 -22.62 2.82 -20.64
N GLN A 481 -23.50 3.23 -19.73
CA GLN A 481 -23.53 2.70 -18.37
C GLN A 481 -23.96 1.24 -18.30
N GLU A 482 -24.89 0.82 -19.16
CA GLU A 482 -25.38 -0.56 -19.21
C GLU A 482 -24.28 -1.51 -19.68
N GLU A 483 -23.59 -1.17 -20.77
CA GLU A 483 -22.50 -1.98 -21.30
C GLU A 483 -21.31 -2.05 -20.33
N CYS A 484 -20.98 -0.93 -19.68
CA CYS A 484 -19.95 -0.93 -18.62
C CYS A 484 -20.35 -1.83 -17.44
N PHE A 485 -21.62 -1.74 -17.00
CA PHE A 485 -22.13 -2.54 -15.91
C PHE A 485 -22.12 -4.04 -16.26
N SER A 486 -22.56 -4.39 -17.48
CA SER A 486 -22.54 -5.75 -18.00
C SER A 486 -21.12 -6.32 -18.05
N PHE A 487 -20.15 -5.54 -18.53
CA PHE A 487 -18.74 -5.93 -18.53
C PHE A 487 -18.20 -6.19 -17.12
N VAL A 488 -18.49 -5.29 -16.17
CA VAL A 488 -18.06 -5.43 -14.77
C VAL A 488 -18.68 -6.66 -14.14
N LYS A 489 -19.96 -6.92 -14.39
CA LYS A 489 -20.68 -8.10 -13.90
C LYS A 489 -20.07 -9.38 -14.45
N ASP A 490 -19.83 -9.46 -15.74
CA ASP A 490 -19.16 -10.60 -16.39
C ASP A 490 -17.77 -10.85 -15.79
N CYS A 491 -16.96 -9.79 -15.64
CA CYS A 491 -15.63 -9.91 -15.03
C CYS A 491 -15.71 -10.38 -13.58
N ALA A 492 -16.60 -9.83 -12.78
CA ALA A 492 -16.77 -10.19 -11.38
C ALA A 492 -17.28 -11.63 -11.19
N ASN A 493 -18.15 -12.11 -12.09
CA ASN A 493 -18.60 -13.51 -12.10
C ASN A 493 -17.49 -14.51 -12.48
N THR A 494 -16.36 -14.05 -13.03
CA THR A 494 -15.21 -14.93 -13.28
C THR A 494 -14.37 -15.26 -12.04
N VAL A 495 -14.54 -14.53 -10.93
CA VAL A 495 -13.72 -14.71 -9.72
C VAL A 495 -13.77 -16.15 -9.21
N ILE A 496 -14.96 -16.71 -9.05
CA ILE A 496 -15.17 -18.07 -8.56
C ILE A 496 -14.57 -19.12 -9.54
N PRO A 497 -14.96 -19.16 -10.83
CA PRO A 497 -14.46 -20.18 -11.75
C PRO A 497 -12.96 -20.03 -12.07
N SER A 498 -12.38 -18.83 -11.98
CA SER A 498 -10.93 -18.64 -12.20
C SER A 498 -10.08 -19.11 -11.02
N TYR A 499 -10.61 -19.11 -9.80
CA TYR A 499 -9.82 -19.34 -8.59
C TYR A 499 -10.16 -20.62 -7.83
N ILE A 500 -11.43 -20.96 -7.65
CA ILE A 500 -11.83 -22.13 -6.85
C ILE A 500 -11.23 -23.44 -7.38
N PRO A 501 -11.20 -23.71 -8.70
CA PRO A 501 -10.51 -24.90 -9.22
C PRO A 501 -9.02 -24.95 -8.84
N VAL A 502 -8.33 -23.81 -8.87
CA VAL A 502 -6.91 -23.71 -8.50
C VAL A 502 -6.70 -24.05 -7.02
N VAL A 503 -7.58 -23.59 -6.13
CA VAL A 503 -7.56 -23.96 -4.70
C VAL A 503 -7.76 -25.46 -4.54
N GLN A 504 -8.80 -26.00 -5.17
CA GLN A 504 -9.20 -27.40 -5.04
C GLN A 504 -8.13 -28.37 -5.56
N SER A 505 -7.40 -28.01 -6.62
CA SER A 505 -6.33 -28.85 -7.16
C SER A 505 -5.05 -28.84 -6.31
N ASN A 506 -4.83 -27.82 -5.49
CA ASN A 506 -3.53 -27.61 -4.84
C ASN A 506 -3.56 -27.65 -3.30
N TYR A 507 -4.71 -27.54 -2.63
CA TYR A 507 -4.76 -27.38 -1.17
C TYR A 507 -4.15 -28.53 -0.36
N GLN A 508 -4.21 -29.77 -0.86
CA GLN A 508 -3.67 -30.96 -0.18
C GLN A 508 -2.20 -31.26 -0.52
N ARG A 509 -1.56 -30.46 -1.40
CA ARG A 509 -0.19 -30.73 -1.81
C ARG A 509 0.76 -30.57 -0.63
N SER A 510 1.54 -31.60 -0.32
CA SER A 510 2.58 -31.52 0.72
C SER A 510 3.59 -30.43 0.38
N TYR A 511 4.06 -29.71 1.41
CA TYR A 511 5.08 -28.67 1.27
C TYR A 511 6.09 -28.72 2.42
N THR A 512 7.31 -28.24 2.18
CA THR A 512 8.39 -28.20 3.18
C THR A 512 8.39 -26.89 3.97
N THR A 513 9.17 -26.84 5.06
CA THR A 513 9.35 -25.61 5.84
C THR A 513 10.00 -24.50 5.02
N GLU A 514 10.94 -24.83 4.13
CA GLU A 514 11.57 -23.88 3.21
C GLU A 514 10.55 -23.28 2.25
N GLU A 515 9.62 -24.11 1.74
CA GLU A 515 8.58 -23.64 0.83
C GLU A 515 7.57 -22.72 1.52
N ARG A 516 7.26 -23.01 2.79
CA ARG A 516 6.48 -22.12 3.64
C ARG A 516 7.23 -20.82 3.94
N ASP A 517 8.52 -20.87 4.22
CA ASP A 517 9.33 -19.67 4.44
C ASP A 517 9.38 -18.79 3.19
N TRP A 518 9.48 -19.39 2.00
CA TRP A 518 9.38 -18.68 0.73
C TRP A 518 8.02 -17.99 0.57
N GLN A 519 6.92 -18.69 0.85
CA GLN A 519 5.59 -18.09 0.85
C GLN A 519 5.52 -16.85 1.75
N LEU A 520 6.07 -16.94 2.97
CA LEU A 520 6.07 -15.83 3.92
C LEU A 520 6.92 -14.64 3.45
N LEU A 521 8.02 -14.88 2.74
CA LEU A 521 8.83 -13.81 2.12
C LEU A 521 8.06 -13.11 0.98
N ARG A 522 7.38 -13.87 0.13
CA ARG A 522 6.52 -13.32 -0.93
C ARG A 522 5.32 -12.57 -0.37
N ARG A 523 4.73 -13.03 0.74
CA ARG A 523 3.72 -12.27 1.50
C ARG A 523 4.26 -10.95 2.04
N GLY A 524 5.55 -10.89 2.41
CA GLY A 524 6.23 -9.64 2.73
C GLY A 524 6.20 -8.64 1.56
N ARG A 525 6.37 -9.12 0.31
CA ARG A 525 6.24 -8.27 -0.90
C ARG A 525 4.81 -7.81 -1.14
N TYR A 526 3.83 -8.66 -0.84
CA TYR A 526 2.43 -8.29 -0.90
C TYR A 526 2.11 -7.13 0.08
N ALA A 527 2.58 -7.25 1.33
CA ALA A 527 2.44 -6.20 2.34
C ALA A 527 3.19 -4.91 1.95
N GLU A 528 4.40 -5.02 1.41
CA GLU A 528 5.17 -3.87 0.91
C GLU A 528 4.42 -3.09 -0.18
N PHE A 529 3.81 -3.78 -1.14
CA PHE A 529 3.00 -3.14 -2.17
C PHE A 529 1.80 -2.40 -1.55
N ASN A 530 1.02 -3.09 -0.72
CA ASN A 530 -0.21 -2.53 -0.14
C ASN A 530 0.07 -1.31 0.75
N LEU A 531 1.14 -1.34 1.55
CA LEU A 531 1.46 -0.25 2.48
C LEU A 531 2.14 0.95 1.81
N VAL A 532 2.89 0.74 0.72
CA VAL A 532 3.72 1.80 0.11
C VAL A 532 3.11 2.35 -1.18
N LEU A 533 2.56 1.48 -2.03
CA LEU A 533 2.20 1.82 -3.42
C LEU A 533 0.70 1.76 -3.69
N ASP A 534 -0.05 0.91 -2.99
CA ASP A 534 -1.48 0.76 -3.29
C ASP A 534 -2.28 2.03 -2.98
N ARG A 535 -2.89 2.59 -4.03
CA ARG A 535 -3.65 3.83 -3.95
C ARG A 535 -4.89 3.67 -3.06
N GLY A 536 -5.54 2.51 -3.12
CA GLY A 536 -6.76 2.23 -2.35
C GLY A 536 -6.49 2.18 -0.85
N THR A 537 -5.47 1.43 -0.45
CA THR A 537 -5.04 1.32 0.95
C THR A 537 -4.60 2.67 1.50
N LYS A 538 -3.74 3.39 0.78
CA LYS A 538 -3.26 4.72 1.21
C LYS A 538 -4.40 5.73 1.36
N PHE A 539 -5.32 5.77 0.40
CA PHE A 539 -6.49 6.65 0.47
C PHE A 539 -7.40 6.29 1.64
N GLY A 540 -7.68 5.00 1.87
CA GLY A 540 -8.50 4.53 2.98
C GLY A 540 -7.91 4.89 4.34
N LEU A 541 -6.60 4.70 4.54
CA LEU A 541 -5.91 5.03 5.79
C LEU A 541 -5.85 6.54 6.06
N GLN A 542 -5.84 7.36 5.01
CA GLN A 542 -5.81 8.82 5.12
C GLN A 542 -7.20 9.44 5.25
N THR A 543 -8.27 8.71 4.93
CA THR A 543 -9.65 9.20 4.97
C THR A 543 -10.21 9.06 6.39
N PRO A 544 -10.55 10.17 7.09
CA PRO A 544 -11.14 10.13 8.42
C PRO A 544 -12.42 9.28 8.46
N GLY A 545 -12.65 8.58 9.58
CA GLY A 545 -13.84 7.75 9.77
C GLY A 545 -13.86 6.45 8.95
N SER A 546 -12.78 6.14 8.22
CA SER A 546 -12.64 4.85 7.54
C SER A 546 -12.42 3.71 8.53
N ARG A 547 -13.02 2.55 8.25
CA ARG A 547 -12.85 1.34 9.06
C ARG A 547 -11.48 0.71 8.76
N ILE A 548 -10.48 1.05 9.56
CA ILE A 548 -9.09 0.60 9.39
C ILE A 548 -8.98 -0.92 9.31
N GLU A 549 -9.72 -1.65 10.15
CA GLU A 549 -9.77 -3.12 10.13
C GLU A 549 -10.25 -3.70 8.79
N SER A 550 -11.16 -3.02 8.10
CA SER A 550 -11.61 -3.46 6.75
C SER A 550 -10.56 -3.21 5.68
N ILE A 551 -9.74 -2.15 5.84
CA ILE A 551 -8.67 -1.80 4.90
C ILE A 551 -7.49 -2.77 5.07
N LEU A 552 -7.07 -3.00 6.32
CA LEU A 552 -5.92 -3.84 6.64
C LEU A 552 -6.20 -5.34 6.58
N MET A 553 -7.47 -5.74 6.37
CA MET A 553 -7.82 -7.13 6.03
C MET A 553 -7.01 -7.67 4.84
N SER A 554 -6.60 -6.79 3.92
CA SER A 554 -5.75 -7.15 2.77
C SER A 554 -4.34 -7.64 3.14
N LEU A 555 -3.89 -7.45 4.39
CA LEU A 555 -2.57 -7.89 4.81
C LEU A 555 -2.58 -9.38 5.17
N PRO A 556 -1.54 -10.13 4.80
CA PRO A 556 -1.41 -11.51 5.22
C PRO A 556 -1.24 -11.61 6.74
N PRO A 557 -1.75 -12.69 7.38
CA PRO A 557 -1.66 -12.85 8.83
C PRO A 557 -0.22 -12.98 9.32
N VAL A 558 0.65 -13.55 8.49
CA VAL A 558 2.10 -13.67 8.76
C VAL A 558 2.86 -13.36 7.47
N ALA A 559 3.91 -12.56 7.61
CA ALA A 559 4.89 -12.26 6.57
C ALA A 559 6.29 -12.24 7.17
N LYS A 560 7.30 -12.53 6.35
CA LYS A 560 8.71 -12.49 6.75
C LYS A 560 9.50 -11.52 5.86
N TRP A 561 10.53 -10.92 6.45
CA TRP A 561 11.56 -10.17 5.74
C TRP A 561 12.92 -10.73 6.14
N LYS A 562 13.73 -11.10 5.15
CA LYS A 562 15.11 -11.55 5.37
C LYS A 562 16.05 -10.69 4.54
N TYR A 563 17.14 -10.26 5.18
CA TYR A 563 18.19 -9.50 4.53
C TYR A 563 18.92 -10.39 3.52
N ALA A 564 19.17 -9.84 2.33
CA ALA A 564 19.97 -10.45 1.26
C ALA A 564 19.65 -11.94 1.03
N TRP A 565 18.36 -12.28 0.84
CA TRP A 565 17.98 -13.64 0.48
C TRP A 565 18.54 -13.98 -0.91
N ASP A 566 19.44 -14.95 -0.95
CA ASP A 566 19.99 -15.47 -2.20
C ASP A 566 19.18 -16.68 -2.68
N TYR A 567 18.97 -16.73 -3.98
CA TYR A 567 18.21 -17.78 -4.61
C TYR A 567 19.17 -18.77 -5.25
N LYS A 568 18.94 -20.07 -5.06
CA LYS A 568 19.70 -21.07 -5.82
C LYS A 568 19.39 -20.90 -7.30
N ALA A 569 20.44 -20.92 -8.13
CA ALA A 569 20.26 -20.98 -9.58
C ALA A 569 19.34 -22.16 -9.94
N ASP A 570 18.44 -21.94 -10.92
CA ASP A 570 17.46 -22.91 -11.41
C ASP A 570 16.38 -23.40 -10.42
N SER A 571 16.25 -22.76 -9.25
CA SER A 571 15.23 -23.12 -8.28
C SER A 571 13.80 -22.74 -8.73
N PRO A 572 12.75 -23.39 -8.21
CA PRO A 572 11.36 -23.01 -8.48
C PRO A 572 11.04 -21.55 -8.11
N GLU A 573 11.66 -21.03 -7.05
CA GLU A 573 11.58 -19.62 -6.64
C GLU A 573 12.14 -18.69 -7.71
N MET A 574 13.29 -19.03 -8.31
CA MET A 574 13.87 -18.26 -9.41
C MET A 574 13.00 -18.25 -10.66
N LYS A 575 12.34 -19.37 -10.97
CA LYS A 575 11.40 -19.44 -12.10
C LYS A 575 10.25 -18.44 -11.90
N LEU A 576 9.69 -18.36 -10.70
CA LEU A 576 8.68 -17.34 -10.38
C LEU A 576 9.29 -15.93 -10.50
N MET A 577 10.42 -15.68 -9.86
CA MET A 577 11.04 -14.34 -9.85
C MET A 577 11.36 -13.81 -11.24
N LYS A 578 11.72 -14.67 -12.20
CA LYS A 578 11.91 -14.27 -13.60
C LYS A 578 10.62 -13.70 -14.20
N VAL A 579 9.51 -14.41 -14.04
CA VAL A 579 8.19 -13.98 -14.54
C VAL A 579 7.70 -12.71 -13.83
N LEU A 580 8.02 -12.55 -12.54
CA LEU A 580 7.66 -11.33 -11.82
C LEU A 580 8.51 -10.12 -12.25
N LYS A 581 9.73 -10.30 -12.72
CA LYS A 581 10.55 -9.20 -13.27
C LYS A 581 10.26 -8.91 -14.74
N GLU A 582 9.82 -9.93 -15.47
CA GLU A 582 9.52 -9.89 -16.90
C GLU A 582 8.12 -10.49 -17.12
N PRO A 583 7.04 -9.68 -17.00
CA PRO A 583 5.70 -10.14 -17.30
C PRO A 583 5.65 -10.73 -18.70
N ARG A 584 4.93 -11.84 -18.81
CA ARG A 584 4.74 -12.57 -20.07
C ARG A 584 3.27 -12.68 -20.40
N GLU A 585 2.99 -13.06 -21.63
CA GLU A 585 1.64 -13.45 -22.05
C GLU A 585 1.34 -14.88 -21.60
N TRP A 586 0.11 -15.10 -21.16
CA TRP A 586 -0.35 -16.39 -20.65
C TRP A 586 -1.29 -17.11 -21.62
N VAL A 587 -2.02 -16.37 -22.46
CA VAL A 587 -3.06 -16.85 -23.39
C VAL A 587 -3.03 -16.13 -24.71
#